data_AF-A0A2G9S6P7-F1
#
_entry.id   AF-A0A2G9S6P7-F1
#
_cell.length_a   1.000
_cell.length_b   1.000
_cell.length_c   1.000
_cell.angle_alpha   90.00
_cell.angle_beta   90.00
_cell.angle_gamma   90.00
#
_symmetry.space_group_name_H-M   'P 1'
#
loop_
_entity.id
_entity.type
_entity.pdbx_description
1 polymer ?
#
loop_
_entity_poly.entity_id
_entity_poly.type
_entity_poly.pdbx_seq_one_letter_code
_entity_poly.pdbx_strand_id
1 'polypeptide(L)'
;MRAAIFQLFASHSPALCSGIRQLTRISCRFRMEGPAASQQSGETIITEGKASVLYPSANQVFYNPVQEFNRDLTCAVLTEFARMQLAEKGIDIVVPGERESKKVVVNLSDNGDDGDVPFPENAAPSSRRTVTVGESCPEGLRVLEGLAASGLRSIRFAKEVPGLQSVIANDFSSSAVELIKRNIKYNDVENLVTASYSDARLLMYNRMAKQDRFDVIDLDPYGSPAMFLDAAVQSVCDGGLLCVTCTDMAVLAGNNGETCYAKYGAMSLKSRFCHEMALRILLHALDLRSNCYQRYIVPLISISADFYIRVFVRVFTGQAKVKMSASKQTLVYNCVGCGTFHLQRMGRAIAHGNNVKHSAGCGPPVGMNCEFCRQRHQVGGPIWAEALHDKEFVQRVLSASERNPKRFGTSERIEGMLSVVTEELDIPLYYTLDNLSSTIRCSTPGLLPFRSALLHAGYKVSLSHACQNAIKTDAPPSVIWDIMRCWVSPHFFFYVCICESFKLAIH
;
A
#
# COMPACT_ATOMS: atom_id res chain seq x y z
N MET A 1 25.11 -13.18 -39.61
CA MET A 1 23.82 -13.32 -40.34
C MET A 1 22.73 -12.63 -39.54
N ARG A 2 22.48 -11.35 -39.86
CA ARG A 2 21.31 -10.50 -39.55
C ARG A 2 21.76 -9.03 -39.61
N ALA A 3 22.07 -8.62 -40.83
CA ALA A 3 22.24 -7.25 -41.27
C ALA A 3 21.74 -7.21 -42.71
N ALA A 4 20.41 -7.29 -42.88
CA ALA A 4 19.70 -7.11 -44.13
C ALA A 4 18.20 -7.15 -43.79
N ILE A 5 17.61 -5.98 -43.61
CA ILE A 5 16.23 -5.56 -43.93
C ILE A 5 16.17 -4.10 -43.42
N PHE A 6 16.92 -3.23 -44.09
CA PHE A 6 16.83 -1.77 -43.96
C PHE A 6 17.34 -1.17 -45.27
N GLN A 7 16.70 -1.52 -46.39
CA GLN A 7 16.87 -0.88 -47.68
C GLN A 7 15.77 -1.38 -48.62
N LEU A 8 14.75 -0.54 -48.82
CA LEU A 8 13.62 -0.56 -49.78
C LEU A 8 12.53 0.24 -49.05
N PHE A 9 12.30 1.55 -49.24
CA PHE A 9 12.42 2.39 -50.41
C PHE A 9 12.68 3.83 -49.97
N ALA A 10 13.73 4.43 -50.50
CA ALA A 10 13.89 5.87 -50.56
C ALA A 10 14.11 6.23 -52.03
N SER A 11 13.09 6.80 -52.66
CA SER A 11 13.19 7.89 -53.65
C SER A 11 11.86 8.00 -54.40
N HIS A 12 11.18 9.13 -54.22
CA HIS A 12 10.50 9.94 -55.25
C HIS A 12 10.13 11.28 -54.58
N SER A 13 11.10 12.20 -54.61
CA SER A 13 11.09 13.66 -54.90
C SER A 13 9.83 14.55 -54.69
N PRO A 14 9.96 15.90 -54.67
CA PRO A 14 9.84 16.71 -53.45
C PRO A 14 8.90 17.92 -53.59
N ALA A 15 7.95 18.12 -52.68
CA ALA A 15 7.35 19.43 -52.45
C ALA A 15 6.44 19.35 -51.22
N LEU A 16 6.85 19.98 -50.13
CA LEU A 16 6.03 20.77 -49.20
C LEU A 16 6.89 21.02 -47.95
N CYS A 17 7.85 21.91 -48.12
CA CYS A 17 8.63 22.50 -47.04
C CYS A 17 7.96 23.84 -46.71
N SER A 18 7.02 23.85 -45.77
CA SER A 18 6.69 25.01 -44.92
C SER A 18 5.58 24.64 -43.94
N GLY A 19 5.93 24.57 -42.67
CA GLY A 19 5.01 24.26 -41.57
C GLY A 19 5.62 23.23 -40.65
N ILE A 20 5.70 23.55 -39.36
CA ILE A 20 6.22 22.70 -38.28
C ILE A 20 7.75 22.81 -38.08
N ARG A 21 8.21 24.04 -37.84
CA ARG A 21 9.29 24.34 -36.87
C ARG A 21 8.88 25.51 -35.99
N GLN A 22 7.90 25.29 -35.12
CA GLN A 22 7.65 26.14 -33.97
C GLN A 22 6.94 25.29 -32.91
N LEU A 23 7.67 24.97 -31.83
CA LEU A 23 7.22 24.62 -30.47
C LEU A 23 8.17 23.61 -29.79
N THR A 24 9.43 23.99 -29.60
CA THR A 24 10.32 23.38 -28.59
C THR A 24 11.30 24.41 -28.06
N ARG A 25 10.79 25.41 -27.32
CA ARG A 25 11.56 26.22 -26.35
C ARG A 25 10.60 26.75 -25.28
N ILE A 26 10.23 25.89 -24.34
CA ILE A 26 9.75 26.34 -23.03
C ILE A 26 10.98 26.33 -22.13
N SER A 27 11.56 27.51 -21.95
CA SER A 27 12.57 27.80 -20.94
C SER A 27 11.85 27.78 -19.57
N CYS A 28 12.07 26.73 -18.78
CA CYS A 28 11.79 26.77 -17.35
C CYS A 28 12.81 27.72 -16.70
N ARG A 29 12.36 28.92 -16.33
CA ARG A 29 13.10 29.79 -15.40
C ARG A 29 13.05 29.18 -14.01
N PHE A 30 14.13 28.51 -13.62
CA PHE A 30 14.37 28.10 -12.24
C PHE A 30 14.61 29.35 -11.39
N ARG A 31 13.82 29.52 -10.33
CA ARG A 31 14.05 30.53 -9.30
C ARG A 31 14.95 29.87 -8.25
N MET A 32 16.22 30.25 -8.23
CA MET A 32 17.21 29.76 -7.27
C MET A 32 17.19 30.66 -6.04
N GLU A 33 16.60 30.20 -4.94
CA GLU A 33 16.89 30.71 -3.59
C GLU A 33 16.91 29.52 -2.62
N GLY A 34 18.11 29.06 -2.30
CA GLY A 34 18.39 28.07 -1.26
C GLY A 34 19.65 28.50 -0.49
N PRO A 35 19.77 28.17 0.81
CA PRO A 35 20.82 28.70 1.67
C PRO A 35 22.22 28.18 1.31
N ALA A 36 23.23 29.00 1.62
CA ALA A 36 24.60 28.90 1.16
C ALA A 36 25.39 27.75 1.84
N ALA A 37 25.18 26.52 1.39
CA ALA A 37 26.17 25.45 1.52
C ALA A 37 26.88 25.29 0.16
N SER A 38 28.21 25.44 0.15
CA SER A 38 29.03 25.54 -1.06
C SER A 38 28.86 24.33 -1.98
N GLN A 39 28.12 24.51 -3.09
CA GLN A 39 28.02 23.54 -4.17
C GLN A 39 29.40 23.28 -4.78
N GLN A 40 29.79 22.02 -4.91
CA GLN A 40 31.03 21.67 -5.62
C GLN A 40 30.72 21.59 -7.13
N SER A 41 31.69 21.92 -7.98
CA SER A 41 31.48 21.94 -9.43
C SER A 41 31.09 20.55 -9.96
N GLY A 42 29.95 20.46 -10.66
CA GLY A 42 29.47 19.22 -11.31
C GLY A 42 28.32 18.50 -10.59
N GLU A 43 27.86 19.01 -9.45
CA GLU A 43 26.80 18.37 -8.66
C GLU A 43 25.39 18.64 -9.17
N THR A 44 24.55 17.62 -9.08
CA THR A 44 23.12 17.71 -9.42
C THR A 44 22.30 17.85 -8.14
N ILE A 45 21.41 18.85 -8.09
CA ILE A 45 20.47 19.05 -6.99
C ILE A 45 19.12 18.48 -7.42
N ILE A 46 18.55 17.61 -6.60
CA ILE A 46 17.18 17.11 -6.76
C ILE A 46 16.35 17.59 -5.58
N THR A 47 15.24 18.26 -5.87
CA THR A 47 14.28 18.72 -4.86
C THR A 47 13.00 17.92 -4.99
N GLU A 48 12.55 17.35 -3.87
CA GLU A 48 11.26 16.67 -3.75
C GLU A 48 10.61 17.07 -2.42
N GLY A 49 9.34 17.50 -2.48
CA GLY A 49 8.67 18.08 -1.32
C GLY A 49 9.47 19.28 -0.79
N LYS A 50 9.82 19.24 0.50
CA LYS A 50 10.64 20.29 1.14
C LYS A 50 12.13 19.95 1.24
N ALA A 51 12.54 18.76 0.78
CA ALA A 51 13.91 18.30 0.85
C ALA A 51 14.64 18.54 -0.48
N SER A 52 15.92 18.90 -0.38
CA SER A 52 16.82 19.03 -1.53
C SER A 52 18.07 18.21 -1.29
N VAL A 53 18.35 17.22 -2.13
CA VAL A 53 19.51 16.35 -1.98
C VAL A 53 20.53 16.61 -3.08
N LEU A 54 21.80 16.65 -2.67
CA LEU A 54 22.96 16.77 -3.54
C LEU A 54 23.35 15.38 -4.04
N TYR A 55 23.72 15.28 -5.31
CA TYR A 55 24.31 14.07 -5.89
C TYR A 55 25.67 14.38 -6.56
N PRO A 56 26.69 13.52 -6.38
CA PRO A 56 28.02 13.75 -6.95
C PRO A 56 28.05 13.76 -8.49
N SER A 57 27.17 12.97 -9.14
CA SER A 57 27.03 12.96 -10.59
C SER A 57 25.63 12.47 -10.99
N ALA A 58 25.13 12.90 -12.15
CA ALA A 58 23.81 12.49 -12.67
C ALA A 58 23.66 10.98 -12.89
N ASN A 59 24.77 10.23 -13.00
CA ASN A 59 24.78 8.79 -13.25
C ASN A 59 24.87 7.93 -11.96
N GLN A 60 25.13 8.52 -10.80
CA GLN A 60 25.21 7.82 -9.50
C GLN A 60 23.94 7.99 -8.66
N VAL A 61 22.87 8.48 -9.26
CA VAL A 61 21.67 8.90 -8.55
C VAL A 61 20.78 7.67 -8.27
N PHE A 62 20.84 7.14 -7.06
CA PHE A 62 19.80 6.26 -6.51
C PHE A 62 18.54 7.09 -6.17
N TYR A 63 17.94 7.72 -7.18
CA TYR A 63 16.69 8.46 -7.09
C TYR A 63 15.73 7.90 -8.13
N ASN A 64 14.52 7.60 -7.69
CA ASN A 64 13.44 7.21 -8.58
C ASN A 64 12.27 8.17 -8.36
N PRO A 65 11.91 9.01 -9.35
CA PRO A 65 10.80 9.95 -9.22
C PRO A 65 9.44 9.23 -9.08
N VAL A 66 9.31 8.00 -9.60
CA VAL A 66 8.08 7.21 -9.43
C VAL A 66 7.80 6.88 -7.95
N GLN A 67 8.84 6.89 -7.10
CA GLN A 67 8.72 6.66 -5.67
C GLN A 67 8.29 7.91 -4.87
N GLU A 68 8.05 9.06 -5.51
CA GLU A 68 7.53 10.27 -4.84
C GLU A 68 6.21 9.96 -4.13
N PHE A 69 5.30 9.23 -4.78
CA PHE A 69 4.04 8.79 -4.17
C PHE A 69 4.25 7.94 -2.91
N ASN A 70 5.25 7.05 -2.89
CA ASN A 70 5.58 6.24 -1.71
C ASN A 70 6.02 7.12 -0.54
N ARG A 71 6.90 8.09 -0.81
CA ARG A 71 7.45 9.00 0.20
C ARG A 71 6.39 9.97 0.72
N ASP A 72 5.55 10.53 -0.16
CA ASP A 72 4.41 11.39 0.20
C ASP A 72 3.41 10.63 1.09
N LEU A 73 2.98 9.44 0.65
CA LEU A 73 2.05 8.61 1.43
C LEU A 73 2.65 8.24 2.79
N THR A 74 3.95 7.96 2.84
CA THR A 74 4.62 7.67 4.11
C THR A 74 4.62 8.89 5.04
N CYS A 75 4.89 10.10 4.54
CA CYS A 75 4.81 11.32 5.35
C CYS A 75 3.38 11.57 5.87
N ALA A 76 2.36 11.32 5.05
CA ALA A 76 0.96 11.43 5.44
C ALA A 76 0.63 10.44 6.57
N VAL A 77 0.98 9.16 6.41
CA VAL A 77 0.76 8.11 7.41
C VAL A 77 1.50 8.37 8.71
N LEU A 78 2.78 8.77 8.65
CA LEU A 78 3.58 9.09 9.84
C LEU A 78 2.98 10.27 10.62
N THR A 79 2.43 11.26 9.91
CA THR A 79 1.79 12.42 10.55
C THR A 79 0.54 12.01 11.32
N GLU A 80 -0.33 11.19 10.73
CA GLU A 80 -1.51 10.68 11.44
C GLU A 80 -1.14 9.75 12.59
N PHE A 81 -0.13 8.91 12.40
CA PHE A 81 0.38 8.05 13.45
C PHE A 81 0.94 8.87 14.62
N ALA A 82 1.77 9.88 14.34
CA ALA A 82 2.28 10.80 15.34
C ALA A 82 1.13 11.52 16.07
N ARG A 83 0.10 11.96 15.34
CA ARG A 83 -1.05 12.65 15.93
C ARG A 83 -1.78 11.75 16.92
N MET A 84 -1.97 10.48 16.59
CA MET A 84 -2.58 9.51 17.50
C MET A 84 -1.70 9.26 18.74
N GLN A 85 -0.40 8.99 18.55
CA GLN A 85 0.52 8.67 19.65
C GLN A 85 0.77 9.84 20.61
N LEU A 86 0.82 11.06 20.09
CA LEU A 86 1.08 12.26 20.88
C LEU A 86 -0.18 12.81 21.55
N ALA A 87 -1.36 12.63 20.95
CA ALA A 87 -2.63 13.01 21.59
C ALA A 87 -2.85 12.24 22.91
N GLU A 88 -2.47 10.96 22.98
CA GLU A 88 -2.51 10.16 24.23
C GLU A 88 -1.59 10.74 25.32
N LYS A 89 -0.55 11.49 24.93
CA LYS A 89 0.39 12.18 25.82
C LYS A 89 0.00 13.64 26.09
N GLY A 90 -1.17 14.09 25.62
CA GLY A 90 -1.63 15.48 25.77
C GLY A 90 -0.86 16.48 24.91
N ILE A 91 -0.22 16.03 23.82
CA ILE A 91 0.53 16.86 22.88
C ILE A 91 -0.25 16.94 21.56
N ASP A 92 -0.58 18.15 21.13
CA ASP A 92 -1.31 18.39 19.89
C ASP A 92 -0.33 18.66 18.74
N ILE A 93 -0.59 18.01 17.59
CA ILE A 93 0.21 18.20 16.37
C ILE A 93 -0.40 19.30 15.51
N VAL A 94 0.44 20.24 15.07
CA VAL A 94 0.07 21.29 14.12
C VAL A 94 0.79 21.05 12.79
N VAL A 95 0.01 20.89 11.72
CA VAL A 95 0.55 20.73 10.36
C VAL A 95 0.36 22.05 9.59
N PRO A 96 1.44 22.66 9.06
CA PRO A 96 1.33 23.89 8.29
C PRO A 96 0.40 23.77 7.08
N GLY A 97 -0.55 24.71 6.95
CA GLY A 97 -1.51 24.78 5.84
C GLY A 97 -2.71 23.85 5.96
N GLU A 98 -2.79 23.02 7.00
CA GLU A 98 -3.96 22.19 7.28
C GLU A 98 -5.08 23.06 7.86
N ARG A 99 -6.26 22.99 7.25
CA ARG A 99 -7.43 23.74 7.74
C ARG A 99 -7.92 23.15 9.06
N GLU A 100 -8.21 24.02 10.03
CA GLU A 100 -8.82 23.58 11.30
C GLU A 100 -10.21 22.99 11.06
N SER A 101 -10.43 21.78 11.57
CA SER A 101 -11.75 21.21 11.67
C SER A 101 -12.46 21.87 12.85
N LYS A 102 -13.50 22.68 12.60
CA LYS A 102 -14.47 23.00 13.65
C LYS A 102 -15.03 21.65 14.13
N LYS A 103 -14.67 21.21 15.33
CA LYS A 103 -15.35 20.10 15.99
C LYS A 103 -16.80 20.54 16.20
N VAL A 104 -17.68 20.21 15.25
CA VAL A 104 -19.13 20.29 15.49
C VAL A 104 -19.42 19.15 16.46
N VAL A 105 -19.49 19.49 17.74
CA VAL A 105 -20.04 18.59 18.76
C VAL A 105 -21.53 18.51 18.45
N VAL A 106 -21.94 17.52 17.65
CA VAL A 106 -23.35 17.17 17.54
C VAL A 106 -23.67 16.37 18.80
N ASN A 107 -24.17 17.04 19.82
CA ASN A 107 -24.85 16.37 20.92
C ASN A 107 -26.15 15.79 20.36
N LEU A 108 -26.14 14.49 20.06
CA LEU A 108 -27.35 13.72 19.77
C LEU A 108 -27.99 13.35 21.11
N SER A 109 -28.70 14.30 21.71
CA SER A 109 -29.68 14.04 22.77
C SER A 109 -30.65 15.21 22.89
N ASP A 110 -31.55 15.33 21.90
CA ASP A 110 -32.83 16.02 22.06
C ASP A 110 -33.91 14.97 22.27
N ASN A 111 -34.20 14.69 23.53
CA ASN A 111 -35.55 14.40 24.01
C ASN A 111 -35.66 15.17 25.32
N GLY A 112 -36.51 16.19 25.31
CA GLY A 112 -36.57 17.22 26.33
C GLY A 112 -37.04 16.74 27.69
N ASP A 113 -36.61 17.49 28.71
CA ASP A 113 -37.49 17.95 29.78
C ASP A 113 -36.84 19.18 30.46
N ASP A 114 -37.66 20.16 30.80
CA ASP A 114 -37.25 21.42 31.44
C ASP A 114 -36.76 21.16 32.88
N GLY A 115 -35.57 21.69 33.20
CA GLY A 115 -35.03 21.62 34.56
C GLY A 115 -33.82 22.53 34.72
N ASP A 116 -34.04 23.70 35.31
CA ASP A 116 -33.06 24.73 35.63
C ASP A 116 -32.03 24.19 36.67
N VAL A 117 -30.78 24.00 36.26
CA VAL A 117 -29.67 23.60 37.15
C VAL A 117 -28.42 24.44 36.82
N PRO A 118 -27.72 25.04 37.80
CA PRO A 118 -26.68 26.04 37.51
C PRO A 118 -25.47 25.42 36.81
N PHE A 119 -25.01 26.06 35.74
CA PHE A 119 -23.74 25.75 35.09
C PHE A 119 -22.57 25.88 36.08
N PRO A 120 -21.71 24.86 36.23
CA PRO A 120 -20.40 25.09 36.82
C PRO A 120 -19.55 25.83 35.78
N GLU A 121 -19.36 27.13 36.01
CA GLU A 121 -18.29 27.91 35.42
C GLU A 121 -16.92 27.28 35.73
N ASN A 122 -16.02 27.36 34.75
CA ASN A 122 -14.57 27.20 34.85
C ASN A 122 -14.01 25.75 34.93
N ALA A 123 -14.02 25.06 33.78
CA ALA A 123 -12.88 24.22 33.43
C ALA A 123 -11.92 25.03 32.55
N ALA A 124 -10.84 25.54 33.15
CA ALA A 124 -9.76 26.20 32.42
C ALA A 124 -9.22 25.27 31.32
N PRO A 125 -8.93 25.76 30.10
CA PRO A 125 -8.34 24.92 29.06
C PRO A 125 -6.94 24.53 29.54
N SER A 126 -6.73 23.25 29.85
CA SER A 126 -5.39 22.71 30.07
C SER A 126 -4.56 23.04 28.82
N SER A 127 -3.55 23.90 28.94
CA SER A 127 -2.73 24.31 27.79
C SER A 127 -1.95 23.10 27.27
N ARG A 128 -2.54 22.37 26.32
CA ARG A 128 -1.87 21.25 25.66
C ARG A 128 -0.67 21.79 24.90
N ARG A 129 0.47 21.11 25.04
CA ARG A 129 1.70 21.47 24.34
C ARG A 129 1.50 21.18 22.85
N THR A 130 1.76 22.17 22.01
CA THR A 130 1.72 22.01 20.55
C THR A 130 3.11 21.73 20.00
N VAL A 131 3.23 20.87 19.00
CA VAL A 131 4.49 20.60 18.29
C VAL A 131 4.30 20.81 16.79
N THR A 132 5.27 21.48 16.17
CA THR A 132 5.29 21.74 14.74
C THR A 132 6.40 20.94 14.03
N VAL A 133 6.55 21.17 12.73
CA VAL A 133 7.51 20.46 11.89
C VAL A 133 8.92 21.05 12.05
N GLY A 134 9.95 20.22 12.09
CA GLY A 134 11.35 20.65 12.27
C GLY A 134 11.80 20.80 13.73
N GLU A 135 10.86 20.79 14.68
CA GLU A 135 11.13 20.84 16.11
C GLU A 135 11.34 19.43 16.68
N SER A 136 12.38 19.25 17.50
CA SER A 136 12.57 18.01 18.25
C SER A 136 11.62 17.95 19.45
N CYS A 137 10.85 16.87 19.53
CA CYS A 137 9.96 16.56 20.63
C CYS A 137 10.56 15.42 21.45
N PRO A 138 10.99 15.64 22.71
CA PRO A 138 11.57 14.59 23.55
C PRO A 138 10.67 13.36 23.74
N GLU A 139 9.35 13.58 23.78
CA GLU A 139 8.31 12.56 23.88
C GLU A 139 7.79 12.10 22.50
N GLY A 140 8.44 12.56 21.43
CA GLY A 140 8.13 12.33 20.03
C GLY A 140 8.46 10.92 19.54
N LEU A 141 8.34 10.74 18.23
CA LEU A 141 8.63 9.46 17.57
C LEU A 141 10.12 9.31 17.27
N ARG A 142 10.67 8.13 17.57
CA ARG A 142 12.00 7.70 17.09
C ARG A 142 11.83 6.87 15.84
N VAL A 143 12.36 7.37 14.73
CA VAL A 143 12.18 6.79 13.40
C VAL A 143 13.49 6.19 12.92
N LEU A 144 13.44 4.98 12.35
CA LEU A 144 14.52 4.39 11.59
C LEU A 144 14.15 4.34 10.11
N GLU A 145 14.97 4.93 9.24
CA GLU A 145 15.04 4.58 7.83
C GLU A 145 16.18 3.58 7.66
N GLY A 146 15.85 2.31 7.38
CA GLY A 146 16.83 1.23 7.38
C GLY A 146 17.82 1.26 6.20
N LEU A 147 17.38 1.76 5.05
CA LEU A 147 18.14 1.80 3.79
C LEU A 147 17.99 3.17 3.12
N ALA A 148 18.79 4.14 3.58
CA ALA A 148 18.53 5.56 3.33
C ALA A 148 19.09 6.09 1.99
N ALA A 149 20.08 5.42 1.38
CA ALA A 149 20.75 5.87 0.17
C ALA A 149 21.25 7.34 0.26
N SER A 150 20.49 8.31 -0.28
CA SER A 150 20.82 9.74 -0.19
C SER A 150 20.33 10.43 1.09
N GLY A 151 19.48 9.77 1.87
CA GLY A 151 18.82 10.33 3.06
C GLY A 151 17.56 11.14 2.74
N LEU A 152 17.11 11.16 1.47
CA LEU A 152 15.99 11.98 1.02
C LEU A 152 14.74 11.78 1.89
N ARG A 153 14.34 10.53 2.15
CA ARG A 153 13.14 10.22 2.93
C ARG A 153 13.29 10.66 4.39
N SER A 154 14.42 10.40 5.06
CA SER A 154 14.70 10.91 6.41
C SER A 154 14.66 12.44 6.51
N ILE A 155 15.21 13.14 5.51
CA ILE A 155 15.19 14.61 5.47
C ILE A 155 13.75 15.12 5.26
N ARG A 156 12.98 14.47 4.39
CA ARG A 156 11.56 14.76 4.23
C ARG A 156 10.79 14.53 5.52
N PHE A 157 11.06 13.46 6.26
CA PHE A 157 10.46 13.25 7.58
C PHE A 157 10.73 14.43 8.51
N ALA A 158 11.98 14.86 8.66
CA ALA A 158 12.33 16.02 9.49
C ALA A 158 11.64 17.33 9.04
N LYS A 159 11.46 17.53 7.73
CA LYS A 159 10.89 18.75 7.15
C LYS A 159 9.38 18.73 6.93
N GLU A 160 8.72 17.59 7.08
CA GLU A 160 7.31 17.42 6.70
C GLU A 160 6.46 16.67 7.73
N VAL A 161 7.09 15.95 8.67
CA VAL A 161 6.41 15.21 9.75
C VAL A 161 6.67 15.89 11.10
N PRO A 162 5.63 16.42 11.77
CA PRO A 162 5.75 16.97 13.12
C PRO A 162 5.80 15.87 14.19
N GLY A 163 6.24 16.22 15.40
CA GLY A 163 6.22 15.29 16.54
C GLY A 163 7.34 14.25 16.54
N LEU A 164 8.44 14.51 15.82
CA LEU A 164 9.61 13.64 15.80
C LEU A 164 10.52 13.93 16.99
N GLN A 165 11.04 12.87 17.60
CA GLN A 165 12.16 12.97 18.53
C GLN A 165 13.47 12.92 17.77
N SER A 166 13.63 11.91 16.91
CA SER A 166 14.83 11.68 16.11
C SER A 166 14.56 10.76 14.92
N VAL A 167 15.39 10.89 13.89
CA VAL A 167 15.38 10.06 12.69
C VAL A 167 16.80 9.51 12.46
N ILE A 168 16.95 8.19 12.40
CA ILE A 168 18.19 7.55 12.00
C ILE A 168 18.11 7.19 10.52
N ALA A 169 18.96 7.81 9.71
CA ALA A 169 19.15 7.51 8.30
C ALA A 169 20.32 6.51 8.15
N ASN A 170 20.01 5.22 8.02
CA ASN A 170 21.03 4.16 7.96
C ASN A 170 21.34 3.72 6.53
N ASP A 171 22.61 3.49 6.22
CA ASP A 171 23.00 2.78 5.00
C ASP A 171 24.22 1.87 5.23
N PHE A 172 24.31 0.80 4.43
CA PHE A 172 25.44 -0.14 4.46
C PHE A 172 26.64 0.35 3.64
N SER A 173 26.46 1.35 2.77
CA SER A 173 27.54 1.92 1.98
C SER A 173 28.14 3.14 2.68
N SER A 174 29.46 3.14 2.90
CA SER A 174 30.17 4.29 3.48
C SER A 174 30.02 5.56 2.62
N SER A 175 30.00 5.42 1.30
CA SER A 175 29.79 6.56 0.39
C SER A 175 28.37 7.12 0.49
N ALA A 176 27.37 6.26 0.69
CA ALA A 176 26.00 6.69 0.94
C ALA A 176 25.89 7.44 2.27
N VAL A 177 26.56 6.96 3.33
CA VAL A 177 26.57 7.62 4.63
C VAL A 177 27.21 9.02 4.56
N GLU A 178 28.31 9.19 3.84
CA GLU A 178 28.89 10.53 3.64
C GLU A 178 27.94 11.45 2.86
N LEU A 179 27.21 10.90 1.88
CA LEU A 179 26.18 11.64 1.14
C LEU A 179 25.03 12.06 2.06
N ILE A 180 24.55 11.15 2.93
CA ILE A 180 23.52 11.43 3.92
C ILE A 180 23.96 12.56 4.85
N LYS A 181 25.17 12.48 5.45
CA LYS A 181 25.70 13.53 6.34
C LYS A 181 25.69 14.89 5.66
N ARG A 182 26.12 14.94 4.41
CA ARG A 182 26.16 16.17 3.63
C ARG A 182 24.75 16.71 3.34
N ASN A 183 23.82 15.84 2.98
CA ASN A 183 22.44 16.23 2.71
C ASN A 183 21.70 16.66 3.98
N ILE A 184 21.96 16.05 5.13
CA ILE A 184 21.44 16.51 6.43
C ILE A 184 21.87 17.97 6.65
N LYS A 185 23.16 18.26 6.51
CA LYS A 185 23.71 19.61 6.67
C LYS A 185 23.18 20.60 5.63
N TYR A 186 23.03 20.17 4.38
CA TYR A 186 22.47 21.01 3.32
C TYR A 186 21.02 21.42 3.57
N ASN A 187 20.27 20.61 4.34
CA ASN A 187 18.87 20.84 4.64
C ASN A 187 18.61 21.46 6.02
N ASP A 188 19.67 21.73 6.80
CA ASP A 188 19.61 22.25 8.17
C ASP A 188 18.72 21.39 9.09
N VAL A 189 18.93 20.07 9.08
CA VAL A 189 18.14 19.09 9.87
C VAL A 189 18.98 18.23 10.82
N GLU A 190 20.21 18.66 11.15
CA GLU A 190 21.11 17.96 12.09
C GLU A 190 20.50 17.75 13.49
N ASN A 191 19.55 18.61 13.88
CA ASN A 191 18.85 18.51 15.15
C ASN A 191 17.89 17.32 15.25
N LEU A 192 17.48 16.75 14.11
CA LEU A 192 16.52 15.64 14.04
C LEU A 192 17.11 14.40 13.38
N VAL A 193 17.93 14.57 12.34
CA VAL A 193 18.39 13.46 11.50
C VAL A 193 19.85 13.15 11.78
N THR A 194 20.15 11.87 12.02
CA THR A 194 21.51 11.37 12.20
C THR A 194 21.81 10.27 11.19
N ALA A 195 22.96 10.37 10.50
CA ALA A 195 23.43 9.32 9.60
C ALA A 195 24.01 8.12 10.38
N SER A 196 23.77 6.90 9.91
CA SER A 196 24.32 5.68 10.50
C SER A 196 24.95 4.78 9.44
N TYR A 197 26.13 4.23 9.77
CA TYR A 197 26.85 3.26 8.95
C TYR A 197 26.74 1.87 9.57
N SER A 198 25.76 1.08 9.12
CA SER A 198 25.51 -0.25 9.66
C SER A 198 24.73 -1.13 8.70
N ASP A 199 24.87 -2.45 8.86
CA ASP A 199 23.86 -3.38 8.34
C ASP A 199 22.55 -3.10 9.10
N ALA A 200 21.48 -2.83 8.36
CA ALA A 200 20.18 -2.48 8.94
C ALA A 200 19.68 -3.51 9.97
N ARG A 201 19.97 -4.80 9.76
CA ARG A 201 19.61 -5.89 10.69
C ARG A 201 20.37 -5.75 12.00
N LEU A 202 21.68 -5.53 11.94
CA LEU A 202 22.52 -5.35 13.14
C LEU A 202 22.09 -4.11 13.93
N LEU A 203 21.83 -3.00 13.24
CA LEU A 203 21.31 -1.79 13.89
C LEU A 203 19.99 -2.05 14.62
N MET A 204 19.05 -2.76 13.98
CA MET A 204 17.78 -3.14 14.60
C MET A 204 17.97 -4.10 15.78
N TYR A 205 18.81 -5.14 15.65
CA TYR A 205 19.07 -6.07 16.76
C TYR A 205 19.73 -5.39 17.97
N ASN A 206 20.57 -4.38 17.74
CA ASN A 206 21.17 -3.58 18.81
C ASN A 206 20.15 -2.64 19.51
N ARG A 207 18.90 -2.57 19.03
CA ARG A 207 17.83 -1.70 19.55
C ARG A 207 16.61 -2.50 20.04
N MET A 208 16.80 -3.74 20.50
CA MET A 208 15.70 -4.58 20.99
C MET A 208 15.28 -4.31 22.44
N ALA A 209 16.10 -3.61 23.23
CA ALA A 209 15.76 -3.24 24.60
C ALA A 209 14.55 -2.30 24.61
N LYS A 210 13.61 -2.49 25.54
CA LYS A 210 12.30 -1.80 25.55
C LYS A 210 12.42 -0.27 25.43
N GLN A 211 13.41 0.31 26.10
CA GLN A 211 13.68 1.74 26.10
C GLN A 211 14.37 2.26 24.83
N ASP A 212 14.96 1.39 24.01
CA ASP A 212 15.78 1.76 22.84
C ASP A 212 15.10 1.45 21.50
N ARG A 213 13.97 0.74 21.52
CA ARG A 213 13.18 0.37 20.34
C ARG A 213 12.72 1.59 19.55
N PHE A 214 12.56 1.41 18.24
CA PHE A 214 12.02 2.45 17.36
C PHE A 214 10.50 2.51 17.45
N ASP A 215 9.94 3.71 17.37
CA ASP A 215 8.50 3.90 17.28
C ASP A 215 8.00 3.69 15.85
N VAL A 216 8.86 3.99 14.87
CA VAL A 216 8.62 3.75 13.44
C VAL A 216 9.86 3.14 12.80
N ILE A 217 9.69 2.10 11.98
CA ILE A 217 10.75 1.56 11.13
C ILE A 217 10.27 1.54 9.68
N ASP A 218 11.01 2.21 8.80
CA ASP A 218 10.82 2.19 7.36
C ASP A 218 11.86 1.29 6.67
N LEU A 219 11.39 0.25 6.00
CA LEU A 219 12.18 -0.67 5.19
C LEU A 219 11.80 -0.49 3.71
N ASP A 220 12.68 0.15 2.96
CA ASP A 220 12.49 0.42 1.52
C ASP A 220 13.65 -0.12 0.67
N PRO A 221 13.89 -1.45 0.67
CA PRO A 221 15.01 -2.02 -0.08
C PRO A 221 14.71 -2.12 -1.58
N TYR A 222 15.77 -2.14 -2.38
CA TYR A 222 15.68 -2.63 -3.76
C TYR A 222 15.39 -4.13 -3.76
N GLY A 223 14.23 -4.52 -4.28
CA GLY A 223 13.79 -5.90 -4.36
C GLY A 223 13.01 -6.34 -3.11
N SER A 224 13.62 -7.21 -2.31
CA SER A 224 12.91 -7.95 -1.26
C SER A 224 13.25 -7.45 0.14
N PRO A 225 12.25 -7.21 1.01
CA PRO A 225 12.49 -6.90 2.41
C PRO A 225 12.67 -8.14 3.29
N ALA A 226 12.60 -9.35 2.72
CA ALA A 226 12.54 -10.61 3.47
C ALA A 226 13.68 -10.79 4.48
N MET A 227 14.89 -10.33 4.22
CA MET A 227 15.99 -10.49 5.18
C MET A 227 15.93 -9.54 6.38
N PHE A 228 15.10 -8.49 6.32
CA PHE A 228 15.01 -7.45 7.34
C PHE A 228 13.80 -7.61 8.27
N LEU A 229 12.75 -8.33 7.83
CA LEU A 229 11.48 -8.37 8.56
C LEU A 229 11.62 -8.93 9.98
N ASP A 230 12.51 -9.89 10.21
CA ASP A 230 12.67 -10.53 11.52
C ASP A 230 13.24 -9.55 12.58
N ALA A 231 14.27 -8.79 12.19
CA ALA A 231 14.85 -7.75 13.03
C ALA A 231 13.86 -6.59 13.25
N ALA A 232 13.07 -6.23 12.23
CA ALA A 232 12.09 -5.15 12.33
C ALA A 232 10.97 -5.46 13.32
N VAL A 233 10.38 -6.67 13.26
CA VAL A 233 9.29 -7.05 14.18
C VAL A 233 9.76 -7.19 15.64
N GLN A 234 11.06 -7.29 15.89
CA GLN A 234 11.63 -7.31 17.24
C GLN A 234 12.04 -5.92 17.74
N SER A 235 12.53 -5.06 16.86
CA SER A 235 13.08 -3.74 17.21
C SER A 235 12.06 -2.59 17.18
N VAL A 236 10.88 -2.80 16.61
CA VAL A 236 9.77 -1.85 16.73
C VAL A 236 9.13 -1.94 18.12
N CYS A 237 8.76 -0.81 18.72
CA CYS A 237 8.12 -0.74 20.02
C CYS A 237 6.72 -1.38 20.02
N ASP A 238 6.14 -1.60 21.19
CA ASP A 238 4.80 -2.17 21.28
C ASP A 238 3.77 -1.17 20.76
N GLY A 239 2.97 -1.57 19.77
CA GLY A 239 2.07 -0.68 19.06
C GLY A 239 2.76 0.28 18.08
N GLY A 240 4.08 0.15 17.87
CA GLY A 240 4.84 0.93 16.90
C GLY A 240 4.51 0.55 15.46
N LEU A 241 4.99 1.37 14.52
CA LEU A 241 4.66 1.30 13.09
C LEU A 241 5.81 0.72 12.27
N LEU A 242 5.52 -0.29 11.44
CA LEU A 242 6.40 -0.76 10.39
C LEU A 242 5.86 -0.31 9.03
N CYS A 243 6.73 0.32 8.24
CA CYS A 243 6.46 0.69 6.86
C CYS A 243 7.37 -0.15 5.96
N VAL A 244 6.81 -1.05 5.16
CA VAL A 244 7.60 -2.03 4.39
C VAL A 244 7.26 -1.95 2.91
N THR A 245 8.26 -1.64 2.09
CA THR A 245 8.16 -1.72 0.62
C THR A 245 8.72 -3.05 0.12
N CYS A 246 8.11 -3.60 -0.93
CA CYS A 246 8.72 -4.63 -1.75
C CYS A 246 8.57 -4.29 -3.23
N THR A 247 9.69 -4.28 -3.96
CA THR A 247 9.71 -4.06 -5.42
C THR A 247 9.95 -5.35 -6.21
N ASP A 248 10.13 -6.49 -5.53
CA ASP A 248 10.36 -7.81 -6.14
C ASP A 248 9.04 -8.46 -6.59
N MET A 249 8.31 -7.75 -7.46
CA MET A 249 7.00 -8.19 -7.95
C MET A 249 7.11 -9.39 -8.89
N ALA A 250 8.25 -9.64 -9.53
CA ALA A 250 8.45 -10.86 -10.31
C ALA A 250 8.32 -12.11 -9.42
N VAL A 251 8.87 -12.06 -8.21
CA VAL A 251 8.74 -13.13 -7.22
C VAL A 251 7.31 -13.18 -6.67
N LEU A 252 6.78 -12.05 -6.17
CA LEU A 252 5.49 -12.05 -5.48
C LEU A 252 4.27 -12.24 -6.40
N ALA A 253 4.37 -11.87 -7.68
CA ALA A 253 3.27 -11.97 -8.65
C ALA A 253 3.24 -13.33 -9.39
N GLY A 254 4.03 -14.32 -8.95
CA GLY A 254 3.92 -15.70 -9.41
C GLY A 254 4.83 -16.12 -10.56
N ASN A 255 5.80 -15.30 -10.99
CA ASN A 255 6.76 -15.76 -12.00
C ASN A 255 7.81 -16.73 -11.39
N ASN A 256 8.22 -16.50 -10.14
CA ASN A 256 9.25 -17.27 -9.43
C ASN A 256 8.72 -17.77 -8.07
N GLY A 257 7.77 -18.71 -8.10
CA GLY A 257 7.05 -19.16 -6.90
C GLY A 257 7.92 -19.87 -5.86
N GLU A 258 8.93 -20.62 -6.30
CA GLU A 258 9.93 -21.25 -5.44
C GLU A 258 10.78 -20.21 -4.69
N THR A 259 11.16 -19.13 -5.37
CA THR A 259 11.86 -18.00 -4.75
C THR A 259 10.95 -17.28 -3.75
N CYS A 260 9.65 -17.16 -4.06
CA CYS A 260 8.67 -16.59 -3.15
C CYS A 260 8.56 -17.43 -1.87
N TYR A 261 8.50 -18.76 -2.03
CA TYR A 261 8.43 -19.68 -0.89
C TYR A 261 9.67 -19.58 -0.02
N ALA A 262 10.87 -19.54 -0.62
CA ALA A 262 12.13 -19.41 0.11
C ALA A 262 12.24 -18.09 0.91
N LYS A 263 11.73 -16.98 0.38
CA LYS A 263 11.82 -15.66 1.02
C LYS A 263 10.72 -15.40 2.04
N TYR A 264 9.50 -15.85 1.77
CA TYR A 264 8.29 -15.42 2.48
C TYR A 264 7.49 -16.57 3.11
N GLY A 265 7.87 -17.83 2.88
CA GLY A 265 7.13 -19.00 3.38
C GLY A 265 5.80 -19.24 2.67
N ALA A 266 5.59 -18.65 1.50
CA ALA A 266 4.34 -18.73 0.74
C ALA A 266 4.58 -18.94 -0.76
N MET A 267 3.74 -19.74 -1.40
CA MET A 267 3.75 -19.98 -2.83
C MET A 267 2.90 -18.92 -3.55
N SER A 268 3.53 -18.01 -4.29
CA SER A 268 2.83 -17.06 -5.16
C SER A 268 2.24 -17.75 -6.38
N LEU A 269 1.08 -17.28 -6.85
CA LEU A 269 0.44 -17.78 -8.06
C LEU A 269 0.43 -16.71 -9.15
N LYS A 270 0.70 -17.13 -10.39
CA LYS A 270 0.52 -16.28 -11.56
C LYS A 270 -0.97 -16.23 -11.91
N SER A 271 -1.66 -15.22 -11.41
CA SER A 271 -3.08 -14.99 -11.66
C SER A 271 -3.37 -13.49 -11.87
N ARG A 272 -4.62 -13.15 -12.14
CA ARG A 272 -5.06 -11.74 -12.25
C ARG A 272 -5.06 -11.00 -10.92
N PHE A 273 -5.23 -11.73 -9.81
CA PHE A 273 -5.21 -11.19 -8.45
C PHE A 273 -3.81 -11.12 -7.83
N CYS A 274 -2.75 -11.29 -8.63
CA CYS A 274 -1.39 -11.42 -8.16
C CYS A 274 -0.88 -10.22 -7.35
N HIS A 275 -1.33 -9.00 -7.66
CA HIS A 275 -0.94 -7.79 -6.93
C HIS A 275 -1.49 -7.78 -5.50
N GLU A 276 -2.76 -8.17 -5.32
CA GLU A 276 -3.31 -8.33 -3.98
C GLU A 276 -2.71 -9.54 -3.26
N MET A 277 -2.48 -10.65 -3.99
CA MET A 277 -1.82 -11.81 -3.41
C MET A 277 -0.43 -11.44 -2.87
N ALA A 278 0.33 -10.59 -3.58
CA ALA A 278 1.61 -10.08 -3.14
C ALA A 278 1.52 -9.32 -1.80
N LEU A 279 0.54 -8.42 -1.66
CA LEU A 279 0.28 -7.73 -0.38
C LEU A 279 0.02 -8.74 0.75
N ARG A 280 -0.84 -9.73 0.48
CA ARG A 280 -1.23 -10.74 1.46
C ARG A 280 -0.09 -11.71 1.81
N ILE A 281 0.83 -11.99 0.88
CA ILE A 281 2.05 -12.76 1.14
C ILE A 281 3.00 -11.98 2.05
N LEU A 282 3.19 -10.68 1.81
CA LEU A 282 4.05 -9.86 2.66
C LEU A 282 3.48 -9.75 4.09
N LEU A 283 2.17 -9.57 4.23
CA LEU A 283 1.49 -9.59 5.53
C LEU A 283 1.59 -10.96 6.21
N HIS A 284 1.46 -12.07 5.46
CA HIS A 284 1.68 -13.41 5.97
C HIS A 284 3.08 -13.56 6.58
N ALA A 285 4.11 -13.13 5.84
CA ALA A 285 5.50 -13.23 6.29
C ALA A 285 5.77 -12.36 7.54
N LEU A 286 5.20 -11.16 7.61
CA LEU A 286 5.28 -10.28 8.79
C LEU A 286 4.58 -10.90 10.01
N ASP A 287 3.38 -11.45 9.84
CA ASP A 287 2.62 -12.09 10.92
C ASP A 287 3.37 -13.31 11.46
N LEU A 288 3.83 -14.20 10.57
CA LEU A 288 4.54 -15.43 10.95
C LEU A 288 5.78 -15.13 11.80
N ARG A 289 6.57 -14.13 11.39
CA ARG A 289 7.77 -13.71 12.13
C ARG A 289 7.43 -13.04 13.46
N SER A 290 6.40 -12.20 13.49
CA SER A 290 5.93 -11.56 14.73
C SER A 290 5.48 -12.60 15.76
N ASN A 291 4.76 -13.63 15.30
CA ASN A 291 4.19 -14.66 16.18
C ASN A 291 5.26 -15.44 16.95
N CYS A 292 6.45 -15.65 16.38
CA CYS A 292 7.59 -16.27 17.05
C CYS A 292 7.97 -15.57 18.36
N TYR A 293 7.66 -14.28 18.48
CA TYR A 293 7.99 -13.43 19.63
C TYR A 293 6.76 -13.06 20.46
N GLN A 294 5.65 -13.81 20.33
CA GLN A 294 4.37 -13.51 20.97
C GLN A 294 3.79 -12.16 20.56
N ARG A 295 4.15 -11.68 19.37
CA ARG A 295 3.68 -10.43 18.78
C ARG A 295 2.75 -10.70 17.61
N TYR A 296 1.85 -9.77 17.32
CA TYR A 296 0.92 -9.85 16.19
C TYR A 296 0.86 -8.53 15.44
N ILE A 297 0.55 -8.61 14.15
CA ILE A 297 0.40 -7.43 13.29
C ILE A 297 -1.05 -6.96 13.21
N VAL A 298 -1.22 -5.66 12.98
CA VAL A 298 -2.47 -5.02 12.57
C VAL A 298 -2.18 -4.19 11.33
N PRO A 299 -2.62 -4.62 10.12
CA PRO A 299 -2.48 -3.82 8.92
C PRO A 299 -3.29 -2.52 9.01
N LEU A 300 -2.65 -1.39 8.71
CA LEU A 300 -3.30 -0.08 8.62
C LEU A 300 -3.63 0.25 7.18
N ILE A 301 -2.64 0.16 6.28
CA ILE A 301 -2.80 0.46 4.85
C ILE A 301 -1.88 -0.46 4.06
N SER A 302 -2.39 -1.13 3.03
CA SER A 302 -1.61 -2.01 2.15
C SER A 302 -1.88 -1.64 0.68
N ILE A 303 -0.92 -1.05 -0.03
CA ILE A 303 -1.10 -0.51 -1.38
C ILE A 303 -0.23 -1.27 -2.39
N SER A 304 -0.82 -1.67 -3.51
CA SER A 304 -0.08 -1.97 -4.73
C SER A 304 -0.05 -0.73 -5.64
N ALA A 305 1.14 -0.27 -6.00
CA ALA A 305 1.32 0.92 -6.83
C ALA A 305 2.50 0.76 -7.79
N ASP A 306 2.28 1.08 -9.06
CA ASP A 306 3.27 1.03 -10.13
C ASP A 306 3.95 -0.35 -10.23
N PHE A 307 5.17 -0.46 -9.71
CA PHE A 307 5.99 -1.69 -9.74
C PHE A 307 6.30 -2.26 -8.35
N TYR A 308 5.66 -1.74 -7.29
CA TYR A 308 5.92 -2.15 -5.91
C TYR A 308 4.63 -2.35 -5.11
N ILE A 309 4.79 -3.00 -3.96
CA ILE A 309 3.79 -3.04 -2.91
C ILE A 309 4.34 -2.36 -1.65
N ARG A 310 3.44 -1.74 -0.87
CA ARG A 310 3.76 -1.03 0.37
C ARG A 310 2.75 -1.41 1.44
N VAL A 311 3.23 -1.85 2.59
CA VAL A 311 2.37 -2.15 3.75
C VAL A 311 2.78 -1.32 4.96
N PHE A 312 1.78 -0.77 5.64
CA PHE A 312 1.90 -0.07 6.91
C PHE A 312 1.21 -0.93 7.97
N VAL A 313 1.96 -1.45 8.93
CA VAL A 313 1.43 -2.36 9.95
C VAL A 313 1.86 -1.92 11.34
N ARG A 314 0.96 -2.02 12.32
CA ARG A 314 1.32 -1.90 13.73
C ARG A 314 1.69 -3.26 14.30
N VAL A 315 2.65 -3.30 15.22
CA VAL A 315 3.07 -4.56 15.86
C VAL A 315 2.88 -4.50 17.37
N PHE A 316 2.03 -5.37 17.89
CA PHE A 316 1.67 -5.44 19.30
C PHE A 316 2.09 -6.77 19.93
N THR A 317 2.20 -6.80 21.25
CA THR A 317 2.49 -7.98 22.05
C THR A 317 1.18 -8.57 22.57
N GLY A 318 0.95 -9.87 22.38
CA GLY A 318 -0.27 -10.50 22.87
C GLY A 318 -0.42 -11.96 22.46
N GLN A 319 -0.10 -12.87 23.38
CA GLN A 319 -0.17 -14.33 23.15
C GLN A 319 -1.55 -14.82 22.70
N ALA A 320 -2.64 -14.27 23.27
CA ALA A 320 -4.00 -14.66 22.89
C ALA A 320 -4.31 -14.31 21.42
N LYS A 321 -3.87 -13.14 20.96
CA LYS A 321 -4.03 -12.71 19.56
C LYS A 321 -3.17 -13.53 18.61
N VAL A 322 -1.97 -13.94 19.03
CA VAL A 322 -1.08 -14.82 18.26
C VAL A 322 -1.71 -16.19 18.00
N LYS A 323 -2.42 -16.77 18.98
CA LYS A 323 -3.15 -18.05 18.79
C LYS A 323 -4.21 -17.99 17.68
N MET A 324 -4.69 -16.80 17.34
CA MET A 324 -5.62 -16.58 16.22
C MET A 324 -4.92 -16.57 14.85
N SER A 325 -3.59 -16.50 14.77
CA SER A 325 -2.88 -16.33 13.49
C SER A 325 -3.27 -17.39 12.47
N ALA A 326 -3.29 -18.67 12.83
CA ALA A 326 -3.62 -19.75 11.90
C ALA A 326 -5.01 -19.56 11.25
N SER A 327 -5.99 -19.02 11.98
CA SER A 327 -7.31 -18.73 11.39
C SER A 327 -7.32 -17.53 10.45
N LYS A 328 -6.30 -16.66 10.50
CA LYS A 328 -6.09 -15.51 9.61
C LYS A 328 -5.31 -15.84 8.35
N GLN A 329 -4.76 -17.05 8.23
CA GLN A 329 -4.01 -17.50 7.06
C GLN A 329 -4.88 -18.41 6.18
N THR A 330 -4.72 -18.32 4.86
CA THR A 330 -5.44 -19.19 3.91
C THR A 330 -4.53 -19.72 2.81
N LEU A 331 -4.76 -20.96 2.39
CA LEU A 331 -4.34 -21.45 1.08
C LEU A 331 -5.32 -20.96 0.01
N VAL A 332 -4.83 -20.87 -1.23
CA VAL A 332 -5.61 -20.49 -2.40
C VAL A 332 -5.61 -21.66 -3.39
N TYR A 333 -6.78 -22.18 -3.71
CA TYR A 333 -6.99 -23.17 -4.78
C TYR A 333 -7.45 -22.43 -6.02
N ASN A 334 -6.54 -22.18 -6.97
CA ASN A 334 -6.81 -21.42 -8.19
C ASN A 334 -6.95 -22.36 -9.39
N CYS A 335 -8.07 -22.31 -10.10
CA CYS A 335 -8.28 -23.09 -11.31
C CYS A 335 -7.39 -22.57 -12.45
N VAL A 336 -6.61 -23.46 -13.07
CA VAL A 336 -5.71 -23.09 -14.19
C VAL A 336 -6.44 -22.79 -15.49
N GLY A 337 -7.73 -23.16 -15.59
CA GLY A 337 -8.54 -22.93 -16.77
C GLY A 337 -9.27 -21.59 -16.72
N CYS A 338 -10.20 -21.46 -15.76
CA CYS A 338 -11.11 -20.32 -15.69
C CYS A 338 -10.71 -19.24 -14.68
N GLY A 339 -9.67 -19.48 -13.87
CA GLY A 339 -9.22 -18.55 -12.84
C GLY A 339 -10.14 -18.44 -11.61
N THR A 340 -11.20 -19.25 -11.51
CA THR A 340 -11.96 -19.39 -10.28
C THR A 340 -11.06 -19.84 -9.14
N PHE A 341 -11.17 -19.17 -8.01
CA PHE A 341 -10.39 -19.49 -6.83
C PHE A 341 -11.27 -19.79 -5.61
N HIS A 342 -10.76 -20.64 -4.73
CA HIS A 342 -11.36 -20.96 -3.44
C HIS A 342 -10.31 -20.84 -2.33
N LEU A 343 -10.74 -20.43 -1.15
CA LEU A 343 -9.87 -20.16 -0.01
C LEU A 343 -10.04 -21.26 1.05
N GLN A 344 -8.93 -21.81 1.54
CA GLN A 344 -8.91 -22.74 2.67
C GLN A 344 -8.16 -22.14 3.86
N ARG A 345 -8.88 -21.77 4.92
CA ARG A 345 -8.26 -21.31 6.17
C ARG A 345 -7.37 -22.40 6.77
N MET A 346 -6.20 -22.01 7.29
CA MET A 346 -5.24 -22.94 7.93
C MET A 346 -5.72 -23.39 9.30
N GLY A 347 -6.39 -22.52 10.04
CA GLY A 347 -6.98 -22.79 11.36
C GLY A 347 -8.41 -22.28 11.49
N ARG A 348 -9.07 -22.70 12.55
CA ARG A 348 -10.38 -22.20 12.99
C ARG A 348 -10.26 -21.69 14.42
N ALA A 349 -11.03 -20.66 14.72
CA ALA A 349 -11.18 -20.11 16.05
C ALA A 349 -12.68 -19.93 16.33
N ILE A 350 -13.19 -20.67 17.32
CA ILE A 350 -14.61 -20.67 17.68
C ILE A 350 -14.72 -20.11 19.09
N ALA A 351 -15.46 -19.01 19.24
CA ALA A 351 -15.75 -18.41 20.53
C ALA A 351 -16.81 -19.24 21.28
N HIS A 352 -16.50 -19.60 22.53
CA HIS A 352 -17.39 -20.23 23.48
C HIS A 352 -17.38 -19.40 24.77
N GLY A 353 -18.27 -18.40 24.84
CA GLY A 353 -18.23 -17.40 25.90
C GLY A 353 -16.91 -16.64 25.90
N ASN A 354 -16.21 -16.63 27.03
CA ASN A 354 -14.90 -15.97 27.17
C ASN A 354 -13.72 -16.79 26.63
N ASN A 355 -13.94 -18.06 26.26
CA ASN A 355 -12.88 -18.93 25.76
C ASN A 355 -12.93 -19.06 24.24
N VAL A 356 -11.77 -19.08 23.60
CA VAL A 356 -11.66 -19.34 22.15
C VAL A 356 -11.02 -20.71 21.95
N LYS A 357 -11.75 -21.62 21.30
CA LYS A 357 -11.23 -22.92 20.91
C LYS A 357 -10.55 -22.80 19.54
N HIS A 358 -9.27 -23.18 19.50
CA HIS A 358 -8.49 -23.21 18.27
C HIS A 358 -8.40 -24.63 17.74
N SER A 359 -8.57 -24.82 16.43
CA SER A 359 -8.39 -26.11 15.77
C SER A 359 -7.81 -25.93 14.37
N ALA A 360 -7.36 -27.02 13.75
CA ALA A 360 -7.00 -27.03 12.34
C ALA A 360 -8.21 -26.69 11.45
N GLY A 361 -7.95 -26.11 10.27
CA GLY A 361 -8.94 -25.99 9.21
C GLY A 361 -9.33 -27.35 8.62
N CYS A 362 -10.53 -27.46 8.05
CA CYS A 362 -10.94 -28.63 7.28
C CYS A 362 -10.95 -28.28 5.78
N GLY A 363 -10.53 -29.22 4.94
CA GLY A 363 -10.49 -29.07 3.50
C GLY A 363 -10.12 -30.39 2.81
N PRO A 364 -9.90 -30.38 1.48
CA PRO A 364 -9.95 -29.19 0.61
C PRO A 364 -11.37 -28.66 0.38
N PRO A 365 -11.54 -27.35 0.06
CA PRO A 365 -12.85 -26.76 -0.24
C PRO A 365 -13.34 -27.09 -1.65
N VAL A 366 -12.54 -27.80 -2.44
CA VAL A 366 -12.79 -28.14 -3.84
C VAL A 366 -12.48 -29.61 -4.08
N GLY A 367 -13.13 -30.18 -5.10
CA GLY A 367 -12.77 -31.50 -5.62
C GLY A 367 -11.47 -31.47 -6.44
N MET A 368 -11.13 -32.63 -7.04
CA MET A 368 -9.93 -32.78 -7.86
C MET A 368 -9.91 -31.86 -9.09
N ASN A 369 -11.08 -31.58 -9.66
CA ASN A 369 -11.26 -30.75 -10.85
C ASN A 369 -12.22 -29.60 -10.55
N CYS A 370 -12.00 -28.47 -11.23
CA CYS A 370 -12.89 -27.30 -11.16
C CYS A 370 -14.30 -27.68 -11.64
N GLU A 371 -15.32 -27.27 -10.90
CA GLU A 371 -16.72 -27.56 -11.23
C GLU A 371 -17.18 -26.83 -12.50
N PHE A 372 -16.57 -25.69 -12.82
CA PHE A 372 -16.97 -24.83 -13.95
C PHE A 372 -16.35 -25.23 -15.29
N CYS A 373 -15.06 -25.59 -15.29
CA CYS A 373 -14.33 -25.88 -16.54
C CYS A 373 -13.57 -27.21 -16.54
N ARG A 374 -13.70 -28.02 -15.48
CA ARG A 374 -13.07 -29.34 -15.31
C ARG A 374 -11.54 -29.37 -15.32
N GLN A 375 -10.89 -28.20 -15.40
CA GLN A 375 -9.44 -28.08 -15.29
C GLN A 375 -8.97 -28.26 -13.84
N ARG A 376 -7.68 -28.58 -13.67
CA ARG A 376 -7.05 -28.76 -12.36
C ARG A 376 -6.90 -27.44 -11.57
N HIS A 377 -6.69 -27.55 -10.27
CA HIS A 377 -6.35 -26.42 -9.40
C HIS A 377 -4.83 -26.39 -9.15
N GLN A 378 -4.26 -25.19 -9.11
CA GLN A 378 -2.99 -24.91 -8.46
C GLN A 378 -3.23 -24.48 -7.01
N VAL A 379 -2.30 -24.83 -6.13
CA VAL A 379 -2.33 -24.43 -4.72
C VAL A 379 -1.28 -23.34 -4.49
N GLY A 380 -1.72 -22.23 -3.91
CA GLY A 380 -0.89 -21.11 -3.50
C GLY A 380 -1.06 -20.73 -2.04
N GLY A 381 -0.23 -19.81 -1.57
CA GLY A 381 -0.18 -19.35 -0.19
C GLY A 381 0.76 -20.17 0.70
N PRO A 382 0.60 -20.10 2.03
CA PRO A 382 -0.45 -19.37 2.73
C PRO A 382 -0.38 -17.85 2.50
N ILE A 383 -1.52 -17.19 2.50
CA ILE A 383 -1.63 -15.73 2.41
C ILE A 383 -2.49 -15.19 3.55
N TRP A 384 -2.27 -13.93 3.92
CA TRP A 384 -3.12 -13.21 4.87
C TRP A 384 -4.55 -13.09 4.33
N ALA A 385 -5.53 -13.54 5.10
CA ALA A 385 -6.93 -13.63 4.69
C ALA A 385 -7.87 -12.64 5.41
N GLU A 386 -7.33 -11.82 6.33
CA GLU A 386 -8.09 -10.75 6.98
C GLU A 386 -7.99 -9.43 6.20
N ALA A 387 -8.55 -8.36 6.77
CA ALA A 387 -8.50 -7.02 6.23
C ALA A 387 -7.06 -6.58 5.91
N LEU A 388 -6.92 -5.88 4.78
CA LEU A 388 -5.67 -5.27 4.34
C LEU A 388 -5.45 -3.88 4.94
N HIS A 389 -6.53 -3.29 5.46
CA HIS A 389 -6.60 -1.90 5.87
C HIS A 389 -7.36 -1.78 7.19
N ASP A 390 -7.02 -0.76 7.96
CA ASP A 390 -7.84 -0.21 9.02
C ASP A 390 -8.59 0.99 8.42
N LYS A 391 -9.90 0.83 8.18
CA LYS A 391 -10.71 1.84 7.48
C LYS A 391 -10.81 3.15 8.25
N GLU A 392 -10.79 3.11 9.58
CA GLU A 392 -10.80 4.32 10.39
C GLU A 392 -9.48 5.08 10.22
N PHE A 393 -8.35 4.37 10.23
CA PHE A 393 -7.05 4.98 9.99
C PHE A 393 -6.91 5.52 8.56
N VAL A 394 -7.35 4.77 7.55
CA VAL A 394 -7.39 5.24 6.15
C VAL A 394 -8.19 6.55 6.05
N GLN A 395 -9.38 6.60 6.67
CA GLN A 395 -10.21 7.80 6.65
C GLN A 395 -9.53 9.00 7.31
N ARG A 396 -8.77 8.79 8.41
CA ARG A 396 -7.99 9.86 9.04
C ARG A 396 -6.93 10.43 8.09
N VAL A 397 -6.19 9.56 7.40
CA VAL A 397 -5.17 9.98 6.42
C VAL A 397 -5.81 10.70 5.23
N LEU A 398 -6.90 10.16 4.70
CA LEU A 398 -7.65 10.78 3.60
C LEU A 398 -8.16 12.17 3.99
N SER A 399 -8.86 12.30 5.11
CA SER A 399 -9.38 13.58 5.58
C SER A 399 -8.29 14.58 5.98
N ALA A 400 -7.09 14.13 6.35
CA ALA A 400 -5.94 15.01 6.53
C ALA A 400 -5.38 15.52 5.20
N SER A 401 -5.34 14.67 4.16
CA SER A 401 -4.97 15.07 2.80
C SER A 401 -5.95 16.11 2.24
N GLU A 402 -7.26 15.85 2.34
CA GLU A 402 -8.32 16.76 1.84
C GLU A 402 -8.29 18.13 2.52
N ARG A 403 -7.88 18.18 3.81
CA ARG A 403 -7.73 19.44 4.56
C ARG A 403 -6.46 20.21 4.19
N ASN A 404 -5.52 19.58 3.48
CA ASN A 404 -4.27 20.19 3.02
C ASN A 404 -3.87 19.66 1.62
N PRO A 405 -4.66 19.94 0.57
CA PRO A 405 -4.54 19.28 -0.74
C PRO A 405 -3.27 19.69 -1.52
N LYS A 406 -2.55 20.71 -1.06
CA LYS A 406 -1.28 21.17 -1.64
C LYS A 406 -0.07 20.75 -0.81
N ARG A 407 -0.25 19.88 0.18
CA ARG A 407 0.83 19.44 1.07
C ARG A 407 1.90 18.67 0.33
N PHE A 408 1.49 17.79 -0.58
CA PHE A 408 2.36 16.87 -1.31
C PHE A 408 2.17 17.00 -2.82
N GLY A 409 3.23 16.71 -3.59
CA GLY A 409 3.17 16.69 -5.06
C GLY A 409 2.16 15.66 -5.58
N THR A 410 1.96 14.57 -4.86
CA THR A 410 1.03 13.48 -5.22
C THR A 410 -0.27 13.47 -4.42
N SER A 411 -0.69 14.59 -3.82
CA SER A 411 -1.90 14.65 -2.96
C SER A 411 -3.16 14.11 -3.66
N GLU A 412 -3.42 14.50 -4.92
CA GLU A 412 -4.56 13.98 -5.70
C GLU A 412 -4.50 12.46 -5.90
N ARG A 413 -3.29 11.91 -6.08
CA ARG A 413 -3.08 10.47 -6.21
C ARG A 413 -3.32 9.75 -4.89
N ILE A 414 -2.90 10.34 -3.76
CA ILE A 414 -3.18 9.82 -2.41
C ILE A 414 -4.69 9.80 -2.19
N GLU A 415 -5.38 10.91 -2.45
CA GLU A 415 -6.83 11.01 -2.28
C GLU A 415 -7.59 10.00 -3.14
N GLY A 416 -7.25 9.89 -4.43
CA GLY A 416 -7.85 8.91 -5.33
C GLY A 416 -7.60 7.46 -4.88
N MET A 417 -6.37 7.12 -4.49
CA MET A 417 -6.01 5.77 -4.02
C MET A 417 -6.74 5.43 -2.73
N LEU A 418 -6.70 6.32 -1.73
CA LEU A 418 -7.31 6.07 -0.42
C LEU A 418 -8.84 6.07 -0.50
N SER A 419 -9.45 6.84 -1.40
CA SER A 419 -10.90 6.77 -1.64
C SER A 419 -11.34 5.38 -2.10
N VAL A 420 -10.62 4.78 -3.06
CA VAL A 420 -10.90 3.40 -3.50
C VAL A 420 -10.72 2.41 -2.36
N VAL A 421 -9.65 2.57 -1.55
CA VAL A 421 -9.37 1.71 -0.39
C VAL A 421 -10.49 1.78 0.65
N THR A 422 -11.05 2.97 0.94
CA THR A 422 -12.14 3.13 1.91
C THR A 422 -13.41 2.37 1.48
N GLU A 423 -13.70 2.35 0.19
CA GLU A 423 -14.86 1.64 -0.38
C GLU A 423 -14.61 0.14 -0.62
N GLU A 424 -13.36 -0.32 -0.51
CA GLU A 424 -12.98 -1.70 -0.84
C GLU A 424 -13.52 -2.71 0.20
N LEU A 425 -14.02 -3.85 -0.28
CA LEU A 425 -14.46 -4.95 0.59
C LEU A 425 -13.25 -5.65 1.22
N ASP A 426 -13.37 -5.94 2.53
CA ASP A 426 -12.37 -6.65 3.32
C ASP A 426 -12.45 -8.18 3.10
N ILE A 427 -12.40 -8.59 1.84
CA ILE A 427 -12.39 -9.98 1.42
C ILE A 427 -11.15 -10.28 0.56
N PRO A 428 -10.62 -11.51 0.57
CA PRO A 428 -9.42 -11.81 -0.19
C PRO A 428 -9.64 -11.98 -1.68
N LEU A 429 -8.75 -11.34 -2.44
CA LEU A 429 -8.60 -11.46 -3.88
C LEU A 429 -9.78 -10.86 -4.65
N TYR A 430 -9.67 -10.84 -5.97
CA TYR A 430 -10.68 -10.27 -6.86
C TYR A 430 -10.76 -11.04 -8.17
N TYR A 431 -11.83 -10.79 -8.91
CA TYR A 431 -11.97 -11.17 -10.31
C TYR A 431 -11.73 -9.96 -11.20
N THR A 432 -11.33 -10.19 -12.44
CA THR A 432 -11.29 -9.13 -13.46
C THR A 432 -12.23 -9.50 -14.60
N LEU A 433 -13.00 -8.53 -15.08
CA LEU A 433 -14.02 -8.78 -16.10
C LEU A 433 -13.43 -9.26 -17.43
N ASP A 434 -12.24 -8.78 -17.79
CA ASP A 434 -11.50 -9.24 -18.97
C ASP A 434 -11.15 -10.73 -18.87
N ASN A 435 -10.77 -11.21 -17.69
CA ASN A 435 -10.43 -12.61 -17.48
C ASN A 435 -11.65 -13.52 -17.53
N LEU A 436 -12.75 -13.09 -16.91
CA LEU A 436 -14.03 -13.80 -17.01
C LEU A 436 -14.50 -13.88 -18.47
N SER A 437 -14.46 -12.76 -19.19
CA SER A 437 -14.94 -12.65 -20.58
C SER A 437 -14.09 -13.44 -21.56
N SER A 438 -12.76 -13.39 -21.42
CA SER A 438 -11.83 -14.17 -22.23
C SER A 438 -11.98 -15.68 -22.02
N THR A 439 -12.33 -16.11 -20.81
CA THR A 439 -12.56 -17.53 -20.51
C THR A 439 -13.71 -18.10 -21.34
N ILE A 440 -14.82 -17.37 -21.47
CA ILE A 440 -16.00 -17.79 -22.25
C ILE A 440 -16.08 -17.18 -23.65
N ARG A 441 -15.03 -16.45 -24.07
CA ARG A 441 -14.89 -15.81 -25.38
C ARG A 441 -16.06 -14.88 -25.75
N CYS A 442 -16.41 -13.97 -24.84
CA CYS A 442 -17.46 -12.96 -25.07
C CYS A 442 -16.92 -11.53 -25.03
N SER A 443 -17.76 -10.57 -25.41
CA SER A 443 -17.50 -9.15 -25.14
C SER A 443 -17.51 -8.88 -23.63
N THR A 444 -16.64 -7.98 -23.18
CA THR A 444 -16.55 -7.64 -21.75
C THR A 444 -17.76 -6.80 -21.32
N PRO A 445 -18.52 -7.21 -20.29
CA PRO A 445 -19.59 -6.38 -19.75
C PRO A 445 -19.02 -5.08 -19.16
N GLY A 446 -19.82 -4.02 -19.19
CA GLY A 446 -19.49 -2.80 -18.45
C GLY A 446 -19.43 -3.06 -16.95
N LEU A 447 -18.58 -2.33 -16.22
CA LEU A 447 -18.49 -2.46 -14.76
C LEU A 447 -19.82 -2.17 -14.06
N LEU A 448 -20.52 -1.11 -14.49
CA LEU A 448 -21.79 -0.70 -13.87
C LEU A 448 -22.89 -1.77 -13.96
N PRO A 449 -23.22 -2.34 -15.15
CA PRO A 449 -24.24 -3.39 -15.22
C PRO A 449 -23.81 -4.66 -14.47
N PHE A 450 -22.53 -5.04 -14.50
CA PHE A 450 -22.06 -6.23 -13.77
C PHE A 450 -22.18 -6.05 -12.25
N ARG A 451 -21.77 -4.89 -11.72
CA ARG A 451 -21.95 -4.53 -10.30
C ARG A 451 -23.43 -4.50 -9.92
N SER A 452 -24.28 -3.94 -10.78
CA SER A 452 -25.73 -3.89 -10.55
C SER A 452 -26.34 -5.29 -10.47
N ALA A 453 -25.89 -6.23 -11.32
CA ALA A 453 -26.32 -7.62 -11.27
C ALA A 453 -25.96 -8.30 -9.94
N LEU A 454 -24.73 -8.08 -9.43
CA LEU A 454 -24.31 -8.60 -8.12
C LEU A 454 -25.14 -8.01 -6.98
N LEU A 455 -25.38 -6.70 -6.98
CA LEU A 455 -26.20 -6.02 -5.97
C LEU A 455 -27.65 -6.51 -5.99
N HIS A 456 -28.27 -6.63 -7.17
CA HIS A 456 -29.63 -7.18 -7.30
C HIS A 456 -29.73 -8.65 -6.91
N ALA A 457 -28.64 -9.41 -7.05
CA ALA A 457 -28.54 -10.78 -6.56
C ALA A 457 -28.29 -10.87 -5.03
N GLY A 458 -28.21 -9.74 -4.32
CA GLY A 458 -28.06 -9.68 -2.87
C GLY A 458 -26.62 -9.75 -2.36
N TYR A 459 -25.63 -9.62 -3.24
CA TYR A 459 -24.21 -9.69 -2.89
C TYR A 459 -23.58 -8.30 -2.80
N LYS A 460 -22.55 -8.18 -1.96
CA LYS A 460 -21.75 -6.97 -1.87
C LYS A 460 -20.76 -6.94 -3.02
N VAL A 461 -20.45 -5.74 -3.48
CA VAL A 461 -19.45 -5.54 -4.54
C VAL A 461 -18.67 -4.25 -4.35
N SER A 462 -17.36 -4.31 -4.56
CA SER A 462 -16.49 -3.12 -4.66
C SER A 462 -15.50 -3.27 -5.81
N LEU A 463 -14.83 -2.17 -6.15
CA LEU A 463 -13.59 -2.22 -6.92
C LEU A 463 -12.43 -2.65 -6.01
N SER A 464 -11.24 -2.80 -6.58
CA SER A 464 -10.00 -2.97 -5.81
C SER A 464 -8.93 -1.99 -6.29
N HIS A 465 -8.21 -1.40 -5.35
CA HIS A 465 -7.11 -0.49 -5.67
C HIS A 465 -5.93 -1.22 -6.37
N ALA A 466 -5.82 -2.54 -6.18
CA ALA A 466 -4.68 -3.32 -6.67
C ALA A 466 -4.71 -3.61 -8.18
N CYS A 467 -5.88 -3.45 -8.83
CA CYS A 467 -6.02 -3.68 -10.27
C CYS A 467 -7.23 -2.92 -10.84
N GLN A 468 -7.01 -2.22 -11.95
CA GLN A 468 -8.08 -1.55 -12.66
C GLN A 468 -9.10 -2.58 -13.19
N ASN A 469 -10.39 -2.24 -13.11
CA ASN A 469 -11.51 -3.13 -13.48
C ASN A 469 -11.61 -4.43 -12.68
N ALA A 470 -10.90 -4.53 -11.55
CA ALA A 470 -11.09 -5.60 -10.60
C ALA A 470 -12.41 -5.43 -9.84
N ILE A 471 -13.03 -6.57 -9.54
CA ILE A 471 -14.26 -6.68 -8.77
C ILE A 471 -14.02 -7.60 -7.59
N LYS A 472 -14.27 -7.09 -6.39
CA LYS A 472 -14.40 -7.85 -5.16
C LYS A 472 -15.87 -8.08 -4.86
N THR A 473 -16.23 -9.30 -4.52
CA THR A 473 -17.60 -9.64 -4.11
C THR A 473 -17.61 -10.83 -3.15
N ASP A 474 -18.57 -10.85 -2.23
CA ASP A 474 -18.88 -12.00 -1.39
C ASP A 474 -19.74 -13.06 -2.11
N ALA A 475 -20.08 -12.83 -3.38
CA ALA A 475 -20.74 -13.82 -4.22
C ALA A 475 -19.89 -15.07 -4.42
N PRO A 476 -20.48 -16.28 -4.30
CA PRO A 476 -19.77 -17.51 -4.63
C PRO A 476 -19.45 -17.55 -6.14
N PRO A 477 -18.40 -18.28 -6.56
CA PRO A 477 -18.01 -18.34 -7.97
C PRO A 477 -19.13 -18.78 -8.92
N SER A 478 -20.07 -19.61 -8.45
CA SER A 478 -21.24 -20.04 -9.23
C SER A 478 -22.09 -18.87 -9.70
N VAL A 479 -22.36 -17.90 -8.83
CA VAL A 479 -23.14 -16.70 -9.14
C VAL A 479 -22.41 -15.81 -10.14
N ILE A 480 -21.08 -15.67 -9.99
CA ILE A 480 -20.25 -14.90 -10.93
C ILE A 480 -20.37 -15.51 -12.34
N TRP A 481 -20.27 -16.84 -12.45
CA TRP A 481 -20.44 -17.53 -13.73
C TRP A 481 -21.87 -17.51 -14.25
N ASP A 482 -22.89 -17.51 -13.39
CA ASP A 482 -24.30 -17.31 -13.80
C ASP A 482 -24.50 -15.95 -14.44
N ILE A 483 -24.00 -14.87 -13.83
CA ILE A 483 -24.07 -13.53 -14.40
C ILE A 483 -23.37 -13.48 -15.75
N MET A 484 -22.17 -14.08 -15.86
CA MET A 484 -21.45 -14.14 -17.14
C MET A 484 -22.20 -14.96 -18.20
N ARG A 485 -22.85 -16.07 -17.83
CA ARG A 485 -23.71 -16.85 -18.74
C ARG A 485 -24.91 -16.02 -19.22
N CYS A 486 -25.57 -15.33 -18.30
CA CYS A 486 -26.66 -14.40 -18.60
C CYS A 486 -26.20 -13.20 -19.44
N TRP A 487 -24.92 -12.84 -19.45
CA TRP A 487 -24.39 -11.79 -20.33
C TRP A 487 -24.19 -12.27 -21.77
N VAL A 488 -23.88 -13.56 -21.98
CA VAL A 488 -23.70 -14.15 -23.32
C VAL A 488 -25.04 -14.54 -23.96
N SER A 489 -26.00 -15.02 -23.18
CA SER A 489 -27.31 -15.46 -23.65
C SER A 489 -28.20 -14.40 -24.36
N PRO A 490 -28.12 -13.08 -24.11
CA PRO A 490 -28.90 -12.08 -24.86
C PRO A 490 -28.49 -12.03 -26.34
N HIS A 491 -27.22 -12.33 -26.65
CA HIS A 491 -26.75 -12.47 -28.03
C HIS A 491 -27.12 -13.83 -28.64
N PHE A 492 -27.31 -14.87 -27.84
CA PHE A 492 -27.70 -16.20 -28.32
C PHE A 492 -29.15 -16.21 -28.84
N PHE A 493 -30.07 -15.47 -28.21
CA PHE A 493 -31.43 -15.31 -28.75
C PHE A 493 -31.45 -14.58 -30.10
N PHE A 494 -30.61 -13.54 -30.30
CA PHE A 494 -30.55 -12.84 -31.57
C PHE A 494 -29.92 -13.69 -32.70
N TYR A 495 -28.88 -14.48 -32.41
CA TYR A 495 -28.22 -15.32 -33.40
C TYR A 495 -28.99 -16.62 -33.71
N VAL A 496 -29.67 -17.21 -32.73
CA VAL A 496 -30.54 -18.38 -32.95
C VAL A 496 -31.81 -17.96 -33.70
N CYS A 497 -32.42 -16.80 -33.42
CA CYS A 497 -33.56 -16.32 -34.20
C CYS A 497 -33.20 -15.99 -35.66
N ILE A 498 -32.00 -15.49 -35.96
CA ILE A 498 -31.57 -15.25 -37.36
C ILE A 498 -31.22 -16.57 -38.07
N CYS A 499 -30.62 -17.55 -37.38
CA CYS A 499 -30.32 -18.87 -37.97
C CYS A 499 -31.55 -19.78 -38.11
N GLU A 500 -32.53 -19.72 -37.21
CA GLU A 500 -33.80 -20.44 -37.36
C GLU A 500 -34.70 -19.80 -38.43
N SER A 501 -34.71 -18.46 -38.54
CA SER A 501 -35.46 -17.78 -39.61
C SER A 501 -34.88 -18.04 -41.00
N PHE A 502 -33.57 -18.31 -41.13
CA PHE A 502 -32.95 -18.73 -42.39
C PHE A 502 -33.10 -20.23 -42.70
N LYS A 503 -33.25 -21.09 -41.68
CA LYS A 503 -33.53 -22.52 -41.88
C LYS A 503 -35.00 -22.81 -42.22
N LEU A 504 -35.93 -21.93 -41.85
CA LEU A 504 -37.34 -22.00 -42.25
C LEU A 504 -37.65 -21.38 -43.62
N ALA A 505 -36.66 -20.78 -44.30
CA ALA A 505 -36.82 -20.19 -45.64
C ALA A 505 -36.14 -20.99 -46.78
N ILE A 506 -35.50 -22.13 -46.47
CA ILE A 506 -34.92 -23.05 -47.46
C ILE A 506 -35.31 -24.50 -47.13
N HIS A 507 -36.61 -24.74 -46.94
CA HIS A 507 -37.20 -26.06 -47.11
C HIS A 507 -38.65 -25.97 -47.58
#